data_AF-A0A358MFJ3-F1
#
_entry.id   AF-A0A358MFJ3-F1
#
_cell.length_a   1.000
_cell.length_b   1.000
_cell.length_c   1.000
_cell.angle_alpha   90.00
_cell.angle_beta   90.00
_cell.angle_gamma   90.00
#
_symmetry.space_group_name_H-M   'P 1'
#
loop_
_entity.id
_entity.type
_entity.pdbx_description
1 polymer ?
#
loop_
_entity_poly.entity_id
_entity_poly.type
_entity_poly.pdbx_seq_one_letter_code
_entity_poly.pdbx_strand_id
1 'polypeptide(L)' 'RRPIGVTIVGPQAGEQIALWSMAMANRMKLSAMSGMIAPYPTLSELSKRAIGAYFSPRLFANLWVKRVVRWVQRVLP' A
#
# COMPACT_ATOMS: atom_id res chain seq x y z
N ARG A 1 2.57 -9.43 0.43
CA ARG A 1 1.52 -10.48 0.52
C ARG A 1 0.55 -10.32 -0.65
N ARG A 2 -0.26 -11.33 -0.99
CA ARG A 2 -1.28 -11.24 -2.06
C ARG A 2 -2.63 -10.86 -1.46
N PRO A 3 -3.46 -10.04 -2.14
CA PRO A 3 -4.84 -9.82 -1.72
C PRO A 3 -5.64 -11.13 -1.84
N ILE A 4 -6.50 -11.41 -0.87
CA ILE A 4 -7.36 -12.60 -0.82
C ILE A 4 -8.81 -12.24 -1.17
N GLY A 5 -9.19 -10.98 -0.90
CA GLY A 5 -10.47 -10.39 -1.28
C GLY A 5 -10.40 -8.88 -1.12
N VAL A 6 -11.25 -8.15 -1.84
CA VAL A 6 -11.33 -6.69 -1.82
C VAL A 6 -12.80 -6.28 -1.90
N THR A 7 -13.19 -5.36 -1.03
CA THR A 7 -14.52 -4.75 -1.01
C THR A 7 -14.36 -3.24 -1.03
N ILE A 8 -15.07 -2.57 -1.94
CA ILE A 8 -15.04 -1.10 -2.09
C ILE A 8 -16.49 -0.60 -2.01
N VAL A 9 -16.72 0.42 -1.20
CA VAL A 9 -18.02 1.09 -1.07
C VAL A 9 -17.81 2.58 -1.30
N GLY A 10 -18.60 3.17 -2.19
CA GLY A 10 -18.55 4.59 -2.49
C GLY A 10 -18.70 4.91 -3.99
N PRO A 11 -18.54 6.18 -4.36
CA PRO A 11 -18.62 6.63 -5.75
C PRO A 11 -17.61 5.90 -6.65
N GLN A 12 -18.05 5.50 -7.85
CA GLN A 12 -17.24 4.79 -8.85
C GLN A 12 -16.53 3.52 -8.32
N ALA A 13 -17.11 2.84 -7.33
CA ALA A 13 -16.54 1.60 -6.78
C ALA A 13 -16.34 0.51 -7.86
N GLY A 14 -17.23 0.44 -8.85
CA GLY A 14 -17.12 -0.49 -9.99
C GLY A 14 -15.87 -0.27 -10.84
N GLU A 15 -15.49 0.98 -11.07
CA GLU A 15 -14.28 1.32 -11.83
C GLU A 15 -13.02 1.06 -11.01
N GLN A 16 -13.06 1.35 -9.70
CA GLN A 16 -11.92 1.14 -8.82
C GLN A 16 -11.63 -0.34 -8.57
N ILE A 17 -12.68 -1.19 -8.50
CA ILE A 17 -12.49 -2.61 -8.21
C ILE A 17 -11.86 -3.37 -9.38
N ALA A 18 -11.94 -2.85 -10.61
CA ALA A 18 -11.32 -3.44 -11.79
C ALA A 18 -9.80 -3.65 -11.63
N LEU A 19 -9.10 -2.66 -11.05
CA LEU A 19 -7.67 -2.76 -10.73
C LEU A 19 -7.37 -3.94 -9.79
N TRP A 20 -8.20 -4.11 -8.77
CA TRP A 20 -8.05 -5.17 -7.78
C TRP A 20 -8.42 -6.55 -8.34
N SER A 21 -9.44 -6.62 -9.20
CA SER A 21 -9.80 -7.82 -9.95
C SER A 21 -8.65 -8.29 -10.83
N MET A 22 -8.02 -7.39 -11.60
CA MET A 22 -6.82 -7.72 -12.40
C MET A 22 -5.66 -8.18 -11.52
N ALA A 23 -5.43 -7.51 -10.39
CA ALA A 23 -4.37 -7.89 -9.46
C ALA A 23 -4.59 -9.28 -8.85
N MET A 24 -5.84 -9.63 -8.54
CA MET A 24 -6.21 -10.95 -8.02
C MET A 24 -6.10 -12.03 -9.10
N ALA A 25 -6.60 -11.78 -10.32
CA ALA A 25 -6.52 -12.70 -11.44
C ALA A 25 -5.05 -13.10 -11.74
N ASN A 26 -4.14 -12.13 -11.70
CA ASN A 26 -2.71 -12.34 -11.92
C ASN A 26 -1.93 -12.72 -10.65
N ARG A 27 -2.60 -12.96 -9.52
CA ARG A 27 -1.99 -13.27 -8.21
C ARG A 27 -0.84 -12.32 -7.85
N MET A 28 -1.01 -11.03 -8.13
CA MET A 28 0.00 -10.00 -7.88
C MET A 28 0.29 -9.86 -6.39
N LYS A 29 1.55 -9.65 -6.03
CA LYS A 29 1.93 -9.28 -4.67
C LYS A 29 1.60 -7.80 -4.46
N LEU A 30 1.11 -7.43 -3.28
CA LEU A 30 0.89 -6.03 -2.87
C LEU A 30 2.15 -5.16 -3.02
N SER A 31 3.33 -5.75 -2.90
CA SER A 31 4.62 -5.06 -3.13
C SER A 31 4.88 -4.71 -4.60
N ALA A 32 4.25 -5.43 -5.54
CA ALA A 32 4.29 -5.06 -6.95
C ALA A 32 3.28 -3.93 -7.23
N MET A 33 2.11 -3.99 -6.61
CA MET A 33 1.10 -2.94 -6.71
C MET A 33 1.54 -1.63 -6.04
N SER A 34 2.40 -1.69 -5.02
CA SER A 34 2.95 -0.49 -4.38
C SER A 34 3.84 0.35 -5.30
N GLY A 35 4.27 -0.16 -6.46
CA GLY A 35 4.99 0.62 -7.47
C GLY A 35 4.09 1.47 -8.36
N MET A 36 2.77 1.23 -8.36
CA MET A 36 1.83 1.96 -9.21
C MET A 36 1.77 3.45 -8.85
N ILE A 37 1.81 4.32 -9.87
CA ILE A 37 1.58 5.76 -9.74
C ILE A 37 0.14 6.01 -10.16
N ALA A 38 -0.70 6.38 -9.19
CA ALA A 38 -2.07 6.77 -9.46
C ALA A 38 -2.10 8.26 -9.85
N PRO A 39 -2.86 8.66 -10.88
CA PRO A 39 -3.02 10.06 -11.25
C PRO A 39 -3.65 10.88 -10.11
N TYR A 40 -3.20 12.13 -9.94
CA TYR A 40 -3.78 13.09 -9.01
C TYR A 40 -4.56 14.16 -9.78
N PRO A 41 -5.71 14.68 -9.29
CA PRO A 41 -6.53 14.22 -8.17
C PRO A 41 -7.61 13.22 -8.64
N THR A 42 -7.50 11.94 -8.29
CA THR A 42 -8.49 10.92 -8.68
C THR A 42 -8.85 9.97 -7.54
N LEU A 43 -10.02 9.33 -7.65
CA LEU A 43 -10.42 8.28 -6.72
C LEU A 43 -9.47 7.07 -6.76
N SER A 44 -8.80 6.83 -7.89
CA SER A 44 -7.80 5.76 -8.03
C SER A 44 -6.59 5.94 -7.10
N GLU A 45 -6.34 7.17 -6.62
CA GLU A 45 -5.33 7.44 -5.59
C GLU A 45 -5.61 6.66 -4.28
N LEU A 46 -6.88 6.38 -3.98
CA LEU A 46 -7.28 5.61 -2.80
C LEU A 46 -6.67 4.21 -2.80
N SER A 47 -6.55 3.56 -3.97
CA SER A 47 -5.92 2.24 -4.06
C SER A 47 -4.45 2.28 -3.67
N LYS A 48 -3.73 3.35 -4.04
CA LYS A 48 -2.34 3.56 -3.63
C LYS A 48 -2.23 3.85 -2.13
N ARG A 49 -3.12 4.69 -1.59
CA ARG A 49 -3.17 4.99 -0.15
C ARG A 49 -3.51 3.75 0.67
N ALA A 50 -4.43 2.90 0.22
CA ALA A 50 -4.79 1.65 0.89
C ALA A 50 -3.61 0.68 0.98
N ILE A 51 -2.82 0.55 -0.10
CA ILE A 51 -1.59 -0.24 -0.10
C ILE A 51 -0.57 0.36 0.88
N GLY A 52 -0.41 1.70 0.86
CA GLY A 52 0.46 2.41 1.80
C GLY A 52 0.09 2.13 3.25
N ALA A 53 -1.19 2.27 3.61
CA ALA A 53 -1.70 2.00 4.95
C ALA A 53 -1.45 0.55 5.42
N TYR A 54 -1.44 -0.43 4.51
CA TYR A 54 -1.08 -1.82 4.83
C TYR A 54 0.41 -1.99 5.13
N PHE A 55 1.29 -1.27 4.42
CA PHE A 55 2.74 -1.38 4.58
C PHE A 55 3.29 -0.49 5.70
N SER A 56 2.67 0.65 5.99
CA SER A 56 3.07 1.61 7.04
C SER A 56 3.32 0.95 8.41
N PRO A 57 2.40 0.18 9.02
CA PRO A 57 2.65 -0.43 10.31
C PRO A 57 3.76 -1.48 10.25
N ARG A 58 3.96 -2.15 9.11
CA ARG A 58 4.98 -3.19 8.98
C ARG A 58 6.40 -2.62 8.84
N LEU A 59 6.53 -1.47 8.18
CA LEU A 59 7.79 -0.72 8.09
C LEU A 59 8.15 -0.07 9.43
N PHE A 60 7.18 0.55 10.11
CA PHE A 60 7.46 1.37 11.30
C PHE A 60 7.26 0.66 12.64
N ALA A 61 6.64 -0.53 12.71
CA ALA A 61 6.48 -1.29 13.96
C ALA A 61 7.62 -2.29 14.22
N ASN A 62 8.56 -2.49 13.29
CA ASN A 62 9.67 -3.40 13.51
C ASN A 62 10.67 -2.80 14.53
N LEU A 63 10.86 -3.48 15.66
CA LEU A 63 11.76 -3.05 16.75
C LEU A 63 13.19 -2.83 16.25
N TRP A 64 13.65 -3.63 15.28
CA TRP A 64 14.98 -3.48 14.69
C TRP A 64 15.11 -2.20 13.89
N VAL A 65 14.09 -1.84 13.10
CA VAL A 65 14.06 -0.58 12.33
C VAL A 65 14.06 0.61 13.29
N LYS A 66 13.25 0.57 14.37
CA LYS A 66 13.28 1.62 15.40
C LYS A 66 14.64 1.74 16.09
N ARG A 67 15.30 0.62 16.39
CA ARG A 67 16.65 0.61 16.99
C ARG A 67 17.69 1.21 16.05
N VAL A 68 17.67 0.85 14.77
CA VAL A 68 18.58 1.40 13.77
C VAL A 68 18.32 2.89 13.57
N VAL A 69 17.06 3.32 13.40
CA VAL A 69 16.70 4.74 13.28
C VAL A 69 17.16 5.52 14.51
N ARG A 70 16.93 5.00 15.72
CA ARG A 70 17.40 5.64 16.96
C ARG A 70 18.92 5.70 17.06
N TRP A 71 19.63 4.69 16.57
CA TRP A 71 21.08 4.69 16.54
C TRP A 71 21.60 5.71 15.54
N VAL A 72 21.02 5.77 14.34
CA VAL A 72 21.34 6.79 13.31
C VAL A 72 21.07 8.20 13.83
N GLN A 73 19.90 8.46 14.41
CA GLN A 73 19.56 9.75 15.05
C GLN A 73 20.45 10.12 16.24
N ARG A 74 21.21 9.16 16.78
CA ARG A 74 22.15 9.40 17.89
C ARG A 74 23.57 9.66 17.40
N VAL A 75 23.91 9.20 16.19
CA VAL A 75 25.24 9.32 15.58
C VAL A 75 25.30 10.51 14.61
N LEU A 76 24.19 10.82 13.94
CA LEU A 76 24.03 11.98 13.07
C LEU A 76 23.03 12.95 13.74
N PRO A 77 23.42 14.22 13.96
CA PRO A 77 22.57 15.24 14.58
C PRO A 77 21.31 15.54 13.76
#